data_AF-A0A7X2TUT8-F1
#
_entry.id   AF-A0A7X2TUT8-F1
#
_cell.length_a   1.000
_cell.length_b   1.000
_cell.length_c   1.000
_cell.angle_alpha   90.00
_cell.angle_beta   90.00
_cell.angle_gamma   90.00
#
_symmetry.space_group_name_H-M   'P 1'
#
loop_
_entity.id
_entity.type
_entity.pdbx_description
1 polymer ?
#
loop_
_entity_poly.entity_id
_entity_poly.type
_entity_poly.pdbx_seq_one_letter_code
_entity_poly.pdbx_strand_id
1 'polypeptide(L)'
;MDPKRLIIGAVLLLGLSGALWWSNKQEPKPPSSAEDSPKVIEIPQDQITKIEIRRMGADPVVLVKGANWTIDAPKKIAADGDAVSAIVSSLAVLSSERLVDEKTADFALYGLKSPILTLVVGRKDGKTHTLHFGDSAPSGSAVYARVEGEQRLFLVSSSTKAGLEKTWRDLRDKRLLPFDSEKLTRVELGPIEFAKNNANAWTIVKPLALRADNFAAEELVRKLKDAKMEVTNDTEEESAIPAKFAAAKPVGIAKVTDNKGTMQIEVRAGKEKDFYAKSSAVEGIFKTTAELGEGLAKGLDDFRNKKLFEFGFNQPETVEVKQGGATFLFTKSGADWKRGGKTMDPGSVQQLIDRLRELTAAKFATAPAGAPEAEYTVGKEKVLVNKQGDIYYARRANEPEIYVLDAKAVSEIKDLAAAAKEASPPAAAAKK
;
A
#
# COMPACT_ATOMS: atom_id res chain seq x y z
N MET A 1 36.46 -19.95 -65.86
CA MET A 1 35.45 -18.92 -65.50
C MET A 1 35.93 -17.60 -66.06
N ASP A 2 35.08 -16.92 -66.81
CA ASP A 2 35.44 -15.69 -67.53
C ASP A 2 35.70 -14.56 -66.51
N PRO A 3 36.93 -13.99 -66.43
CA PRO A 3 37.29 -13.02 -65.38
C PRO A 3 36.38 -11.78 -65.39
N LYS A 4 35.81 -11.43 -66.55
CA LYS A 4 34.84 -10.33 -66.68
C LYS A 4 33.51 -10.60 -65.96
N ARG A 5 33.05 -11.85 -65.91
CA ARG A 5 31.80 -12.22 -65.21
C ARG A 5 31.96 -12.25 -63.69
N LEU A 6 33.16 -12.62 -63.21
CA LEU A 6 33.50 -12.57 -61.79
C LEU A 6 33.58 -11.12 -61.27
N ILE A 7 34.12 -10.19 -62.05
CA ILE A 7 34.18 -8.77 -61.69
C ILE A 7 32.77 -8.17 -61.60
N ILE A 8 31.88 -8.49 -62.54
CA ILE A 8 30.48 -8.01 -62.50
C ILE A 8 29.75 -8.56 -61.28
N GLY A 9 29.93 -9.85 -60.96
CA GLY A 9 29.36 -10.45 -59.75
C GLY A 9 29.87 -9.82 -58.46
N ALA A 10 31.18 -9.51 -58.39
CA ALA A 10 31.79 -8.85 -57.23
C ALA A 10 31.29 -7.41 -57.06
N VAL A 11 31.10 -6.66 -58.15
CA VAL A 11 30.55 -5.30 -58.10
C VAL A 11 29.09 -5.29 -57.66
N LEU A 12 28.28 -6.25 -58.13
CA LEU A 12 26.89 -6.42 -57.69
C LEU A 12 26.80 -6.80 -56.21
N LEU A 13 27.67 -7.70 -55.75
CA LEU A 13 27.74 -8.06 -54.33
C LEU A 13 28.18 -6.89 -53.47
N LEU A 14 29.17 -6.10 -53.88
CA LEU A 14 29.58 -4.89 -53.16
C LEU A 14 28.48 -3.83 -53.14
N GLY A 15 27.71 -3.69 -54.23
CA GLY A 15 26.53 -2.81 -54.29
C GLY A 15 25.42 -3.24 -53.33
N LEU A 16 25.10 -4.54 -53.29
CA LEU A 16 24.11 -5.11 -52.37
C LEU A 16 24.58 -5.05 -50.90
N SER A 17 25.87 -5.31 -50.66
CA SER A 17 26.50 -5.17 -49.34
C SER A 17 26.47 -3.72 -48.86
N GLY A 18 26.73 -2.77 -49.77
CA GLY A 18 26.64 -1.34 -49.49
C GLY A 18 25.21 -0.88 -49.22
N ALA A 19 24.23 -1.40 -49.97
CA ALA A 19 22.81 -1.12 -49.74
C ALA A 19 22.31 -1.70 -48.40
N LEU A 20 22.71 -2.93 -48.05
CA LEU A 20 22.42 -3.53 -46.75
C LEU A 20 23.11 -2.79 -45.61
N TRP A 21 24.37 -2.40 -45.77
CA TRP A 21 25.09 -1.62 -44.76
C TRP A 21 24.47 -0.22 -44.57
N TRP A 22 24.04 0.44 -45.65
CA TRP A 22 23.32 1.71 -45.56
C TRP A 22 21.96 1.54 -44.88
N SER A 23 21.17 0.55 -45.30
CA SER A 23 19.85 0.25 -44.71
C SER A 23 19.95 -0.14 -43.24
N ASN A 24 21.02 -0.82 -42.84
CA ASN A 24 21.23 -1.26 -41.46
C ASN A 24 21.92 -0.17 -40.59
N LYS A 25 22.54 0.84 -41.21
CA LYS A 25 23.14 2.01 -40.53
C LYS A 25 22.17 3.20 -40.41
N GLN A 26 21.04 3.15 -41.13
CA GLN A 26 19.85 3.90 -40.75
C GLN A 26 19.14 3.17 -39.61
N GLU A 27 19.70 3.28 -38.40
CA GLU A 27 18.86 3.11 -37.22
C GLU A 27 17.68 4.10 -37.37
N PRO A 28 16.41 3.65 -37.35
CA PRO A 28 15.31 4.58 -37.30
C PRO A 28 15.55 5.47 -36.09
N LYS A 29 15.75 6.78 -36.33
CA LYS A 29 15.89 7.74 -35.24
C LYS A 29 14.69 7.52 -34.30
N PRO A 30 14.91 7.28 -32.99
CA PRO A 30 13.81 7.31 -32.05
C PRO A 30 13.10 8.65 -32.23
N PRO A 31 11.75 8.70 -32.24
CA PRO A 31 11.04 9.95 -32.43
C PRO A 31 11.56 10.98 -31.44
N SER A 32 12.04 12.10 -31.99
CA SER A 32 12.38 13.28 -31.23
C SER A 32 11.07 13.83 -30.66
N SER A 33 10.89 13.68 -29.35
CA SER A 33 9.71 14.08 -28.55
C SER A 33 8.35 13.45 -28.93
N ALA A 34 7.46 13.35 -27.95
CA ALA A 34 6.10 12.84 -28.12
C ALA A 34 5.20 13.77 -28.97
N GLU A 35 5.69 14.95 -29.36
CA GLU A 35 4.92 15.97 -30.09
C GLU A 35 4.83 15.70 -31.60
N ASP A 36 5.77 14.94 -32.19
CA ASP A 36 5.82 14.66 -33.64
C ASP A 36 5.18 13.32 -34.06
N SER A 37 4.63 12.55 -33.11
CA SER A 37 4.01 11.24 -33.40
C SER A 37 2.63 11.42 -34.04
N PRO A 38 2.30 10.75 -35.17
CA PRO A 38 0.99 10.90 -35.80
C PRO A 38 -0.12 10.41 -34.86
N LYS A 39 -1.07 11.30 -34.56
CA LYS A 39 -2.23 10.96 -33.73
C LYS A 39 -3.18 10.03 -34.49
N VAL A 40 -3.52 8.89 -33.90
CA VAL A 40 -4.57 7.98 -34.38
C VAL A 40 -5.93 8.57 -34.06
N ILE A 41 -6.12 9.04 -32.82
CA ILE A 41 -7.35 9.69 -32.38
C ILE A 41 -7.07 10.69 -31.27
N GLU A 42 -7.92 11.71 -31.19
CA GLU A 42 -7.92 12.69 -30.10
C GLU A 42 -9.37 12.94 -29.66
N ILE A 43 -9.67 12.57 -28.42
CA ILE A 43 -10.98 12.74 -27.78
C ILE A 43 -10.71 13.38 -26.41
N PRO A 44 -11.32 14.55 -26.09
CA PRO A 44 -11.20 15.08 -24.74
C PRO A 44 -11.68 14.06 -23.70
N GLN A 45 -10.87 13.80 -22.68
CA GLN A 45 -11.11 12.76 -21.68
C GLN A 45 -12.48 12.90 -20.98
N ASP A 46 -12.94 14.12 -20.77
CA ASP A 46 -14.23 14.40 -20.16
C ASP A 46 -15.42 14.04 -21.07
N GLN A 47 -15.20 13.89 -22.38
CA GLN A 47 -16.22 13.51 -23.36
C GLN A 47 -16.44 12.00 -23.43
N ILE A 48 -15.49 11.18 -22.98
CA ILE A 48 -15.63 9.72 -23.02
C ILE A 48 -16.62 9.25 -21.95
N THR A 49 -17.70 8.58 -22.38
CA THR A 49 -18.78 8.08 -21.50
C THR A 49 -19.00 6.58 -21.58
N LYS A 50 -18.54 5.94 -22.65
CA LYS A 50 -18.65 4.49 -22.85
C LYS A 50 -17.40 3.96 -23.53
N ILE A 51 -16.91 2.81 -23.10
CA ILE A 51 -15.83 2.08 -23.78
C ILE A 51 -16.29 0.63 -23.91
N GLU A 52 -16.32 0.10 -25.12
CA GLU A 52 -16.56 -1.31 -25.38
C GLU A 52 -15.30 -1.95 -25.95
N ILE A 53 -14.81 -2.98 -25.25
CA ILE A 53 -13.61 -3.74 -25.61
C ILE A 53 -14.06 -5.08 -26.16
N ARG A 54 -13.85 -5.29 -27.47
CA ARG A 54 -14.16 -6.54 -28.17
C ARG A 54 -12.86 -7.24 -28.52
N ARG A 55 -12.62 -8.40 -27.92
CA ARG A 55 -11.45 -9.24 -28.21
C ARG A 55 -11.90 -10.45 -29.02
N MET A 56 -11.07 -10.86 -29.97
CA MET A 56 -11.39 -12.03 -30.79
C MET A 56 -11.57 -13.26 -29.90
N GLY A 57 -12.71 -13.95 -30.06
CA GLY A 57 -13.02 -15.18 -29.32
C GLY A 57 -13.42 -14.98 -27.85
N ALA A 58 -13.70 -13.76 -27.40
CA ALA A 58 -14.14 -13.48 -26.03
C ALA A 58 -15.36 -12.54 -25.98
N ASP A 59 -16.12 -12.63 -24.90
CA ASP A 59 -17.24 -11.73 -24.65
C ASP A 59 -16.78 -10.26 -24.54
N PRO A 60 -17.59 -9.31 -25.03
CA PRO A 60 -17.26 -7.90 -24.94
C PRO A 60 -17.28 -7.40 -23.49
N VAL A 61 -16.36 -6.50 -23.18
CA VAL A 61 -16.36 -5.75 -21.92
C VAL A 61 -16.93 -4.37 -22.19
N VAL A 62 -18.04 -4.02 -21.54
CA VAL A 62 -18.69 -2.72 -21.73
C VAL A 62 -18.55 -1.89 -20.46
N LEU A 63 -17.79 -0.80 -20.54
CA LEU A 63 -17.64 0.19 -19.48
C LEU A 63 -18.58 1.37 -19.72
N VAL A 64 -19.28 1.82 -18.67
CA VAL A 64 -20.17 2.98 -18.72
C VAL A 64 -19.86 3.94 -17.57
N LYS A 65 -19.79 5.23 -17.89
CA LYS A 65 -19.53 6.32 -16.95
C LYS A 65 -20.84 6.84 -16.36
N GLY A 66 -21.04 6.60 -15.07
CA GLY A 66 -22.04 7.30 -14.25
C GLY A 66 -21.36 8.31 -13.32
N ALA A 67 -21.74 8.29 -12.03
CA ALA A 67 -20.96 8.95 -10.98
C ALA A 67 -19.58 8.29 -10.83
N ASN A 68 -19.53 6.96 -10.95
CA ASN A 68 -18.32 6.15 -11.05
C ASN A 68 -18.41 5.28 -12.32
N TRP A 69 -17.28 4.78 -12.78
CA TRP A 69 -17.24 3.80 -13.87
C TRP A 69 -17.79 2.45 -13.40
N THR A 70 -18.56 1.80 -14.28
CA THR A 70 -19.11 0.46 -14.06
C THR A 70 -18.85 -0.40 -15.28
N ILE A 71 -18.73 -1.71 -15.06
CA ILE A 71 -18.76 -2.71 -16.12
C ILE A 71 -20.22 -3.15 -16.24
N ASP A 72 -20.86 -2.90 -17.38
CA ASP A 72 -22.24 -3.31 -17.67
C ASP A 72 -22.31 -4.70 -18.32
N ALA A 73 -21.26 -5.11 -19.05
CA ALA A 73 -21.14 -6.44 -19.65
C ALA A 73 -19.70 -6.98 -19.47
N PRO A 74 -19.52 -8.30 -19.24
CA PRO A 74 -20.54 -9.38 -19.31
C PRO A 74 -21.43 -9.48 -18.08
N LYS A 75 -21.11 -8.78 -16.99
CA LYS A 75 -21.94 -8.69 -15.79
C LYS A 75 -21.86 -7.29 -15.19
N LYS A 76 -22.96 -6.84 -14.59
CA LYS A 76 -23.04 -5.51 -13.99
C LYS A 76 -22.29 -5.45 -12.65
N ILE A 77 -21.12 -4.84 -12.63
CA ILE A 77 -20.25 -4.72 -11.44
C ILE A 77 -19.52 -3.37 -11.41
N ALA A 78 -19.02 -3.00 -10.22
CA ALA A 78 -18.15 -1.84 -10.08
C ALA A 78 -16.83 -2.04 -10.83
N ALA A 79 -16.38 -0.99 -11.52
CA ALA A 79 -15.07 -0.97 -12.15
C ALA A 79 -14.02 -0.38 -11.21
N ASP A 80 -12.78 -0.82 -11.39
CA ASP A 80 -11.59 -0.19 -10.80
C ASP A 80 -11.36 1.16 -11.48
N GLY A 81 -11.52 2.24 -10.72
CA GLY A 81 -11.44 3.60 -11.24
C GLY A 81 -10.07 3.94 -11.82
N ASP A 82 -8.99 3.44 -11.22
CA ASP A 82 -7.62 3.72 -11.66
C ASP A 82 -7.33 2.95 -12.96
N ALA A 83 -7.73 1.67 -13.02
CA ALA A 83 -7.57 0.85 -14.21
C ALA A 83 -8.36 1.41 -15.41
N VAL A 84 -9.59 1.87 -15.17
CA VAL A 84 -10.40 2.50 -16.22
C VAL A 84 -9.83 3.87 -16.60
N SER A 85 -9.35 4.66 -15.63
CA SER A 85 -8.72 5.95 -15.92
C SER A 85 -7.49 5.78 -16.83
N ALA A 86 -6.68 4.74 -16.64
CA ALA A 86 -5.57 4.45 -17.52
C ALA A 86 -6.01 4.20 -18.97
N ILE A 87 -7.07 3.40 -19.19
CA ILE A 87 -7.64 3.19 -20.53
C ILE A 87 -8.16 4.51 -21.11
N VAL A 88 -8.93 5.27 -20.33
CA VAL A 88 -9.51 6.54 -20.75
C VAL A 88 -8.41 7.51 -21.19
N SER A 89 -7.33 7.62 -20.43
CA SER A 89 -6.19 8.48 -20.79
C SER A 89 -5.47 7.99 -22.05
N SER A 90 -5.27 6.68 -22.23
CA SER A 90 -4.72 6.12 -23.46
C SER A 90 -5.60 6.33 -24.69
N LEU A 91 -6.93 6.35 -24.53
CA LEU A 91 -7.89 6.60 -25.61
C LEU A 91 -8.13 8.09 -25.90
N ALA A 92 -7.89 8.95 -24.91
CA ALA A 92 -8.06 10.39 -25.07
C ALA A 92 -7.05 10.96 -26.08
N VAL A 93 -5.81 10.46 -26.04
CA VAL A 93 -4.77 10.81 -27.02
C VAL A 93 -4.05 9.51 -27.41
N LEU A 94 -4.54 8.84 -28.43
CA LEU A 94 -3.89 7.64 -28.97
C LEU A 94 -2.92 8.06 -30.08
N SER A 95 -1.63 7.89 -29.83
CA SER A 95 -0.58 8.14 -30.83
C SER A 95 -0.15 6.84 -31.51
N SER A 96 0.26 6.96 -32.77
CA SER A 96 0.94 5.90 -33.51
C SER A 96 2.44 6.10 -33.46
N GLU A 97 3.20 5.01 -33.55
CA GLU A 97 4.64 5.08 -33.82
C GLU A 97 4.89 5.60 -35.25
N ARG A 98 3.99 5.23 -36.17
CA ARG A 98 4.12 5.58 -37.59
C ARG A 98 2.78 5.52 -38.30
N LEU A 99 2.56 6.46 -39.22
CA LEU A 99 1.58 6.34 -40.28
C LEU A 99 2.20 5.51 -41.41
N VAL A 100 1.63 4.33 -41.67
CA VAL A 100 2.14 3.38 -42.67
C VAL A 100 1.70 3.79 -44.07
N ASP A 101 0.45 4.17 -44.20
CA ASP A 101 -0.19 4.50 -45.47
C ASP A 101 -1.36 5.46 -45.21
N GLU A 102 -1.47 6.51 -46.01
CA GLU A 102 -2.57 7.47 -45.96
C GLU A 102 -3.86 6.91 -46.56
N LYS A 103 -3.74 5.99 -47.52
CA LYS A 103 -4.84 5.49 -48.33
C LYS A 103 -4.72 3.99 -48.63
N THR A 104 -4.94 3.18 -47.60
CA THR A 104 -4.86 1.72 -47.72
C THR A 104 -6.00 1.15 -48.55
N ALA A 105 -5.63 0.43 -49.63
CA ALA A 105 -6.57 -0.20 -50.55
C ALA A 105 -7.18 -1.49 -50.00
N ASP A 106 -6.42 -2.28 -49.23
CA ASP A 106 -6.88 -3.55 -48.67
C ASP A 106 -6.42 -3.74 -47.21
N PHE A 107 -7.36 -3.60 -46.28
CA PHE A 107 -7.14 -3.81 -44.85
C PHE A 107 -7.04 -5.29 -44.46
N ALA A 108 -7.45 -6.22 -45.33
CA ALA A 108 -7.38 -7.66 -45.04
C ALA A 108 -5.92 -8.13 -44.91
N LEU A 109 -4.99 -7.51 -45.63
CA LEU A 109 -3.54 -7.80 -45.58
C LEU A 109 -2.91 -7.55 -44.20
N TYR A 110 -3.60 -6.82 -43.33
CA TYR A 110 -3.11 -6.40 -42.01
C TYR A 110 -3.94 -6.97 -40.86
N GLY A 111 -4.79 -7.98 -41.13
CA GLY A 111 -5.70 -8.54 -40.13
C GLY A 111 -6.83 -7.60 -39.71
N LEU A 112 -7.04 -6.46 -40.39
CA LEU A 112 -8.00 -5.43 -39.99
C LEU A 112 -9.43 -5.64 -40.52
N LYS A 113 -9.64 -6.72 -41.30
CA LYS A 113 -10.98 -7.23 -41.66
C LYS A 113 -11.60 -8.08 -40.54
N SER A 114 -10.76 -8.79 -39.81
CA SER A 114 -11.13 -9.59 -38.61
C SER A 114 -10.18 -9.21 -37.48
N PRO A 115 -10.33 -8.00 -36.91
CA PRO A 115 -9.37 -7.45 -35.95
C PRO A 115 -9.30 -8.29 -34.67
N ILE A 116 -8.10 -8.43 -34.11
CA ILE A 116 -7.87 -9.14 -32.84
C ILE A 116 -8.40 -8.35 -31.64
N LEU A 117 -8.46 -7.02 -31.76
CA LEU A 117 -9.05 -6.11 -30.78
C LEU A 117 -9.82 -5.00 -31.51
N THR A 118 -11.05 -4.75 -31.07
CA THR A 118 -11.85 -3.58 -31.47
C THR A 118 -12.26 -2.80 -30.22
N LEU A 119 -12.05 -1.49 -30.24
CA LEU A 119 -12.47 -0.57 -29.18
C LEU A 119 -13.53 0.38 -29.73
N VAL A 120 -14.70 0.42 -29.09
CA VAL A 120 -15.76 1.39 -29.42
C VAL A 120 -15.85 2.41 -28.30
N VAL A 121 -15.58 3.67 -28.61
CA VAL A 121 -15.57 4.79 -27.67
C VAL A 121 -16.81 5.64 -27.89
N GLY A 122 -17.75 5.60 -26.95
CA GLY A 122 -18.93 6.45 -26.94
C GLY A 122 -18.65 7.78 -26.23
N ARG A 123 -19.18 8.86 -26.81
CA ARG A 123 -19.01 10.23 -26.33
C ARG A 123 -20.30 10.82 -25.76
N LYS A 124 -20.16 11.88 -24.95
CA LYS A 124 -21.29 12.68 -24.42
C LYS A 124 -22.21 13.25 -25.51
N ASP A 125 -21.65 13.61 -26.66
CA ASP A 125 -22.38 14.16 -27.81
C ASP A 125 -23.11 13.09 -28.64
N GLY A 126 -23.12 11.83 -28.19
CA GLY A 126 -23.76 10.71 -28.88
C GLY A 126 -22.93 10.11 -30.01
N LYS A 127 -21.77 10.68 -30.35
CA LYS A 127 -20.88 10.13 -31.38
C LYS A 127 -20.11 8.92 -30.86
N THR A 128 -19.73 8.04 -31.78
CA THR A 128 -18.91 6.87 -31.51
C THR A 128 -17.67 6.86 -32.39
N HIS A 129 -16.53 6.51 -31.80
CA HIS A 129 -15.29 6.24 -32.52
C HIS A 129 -14.94 4.77 -32.37
N THR A 130 -14.66 4.09 -33.48
CA THR A 130 -14.27 2.67 -33.46
C THR A 130 -12.84 2.54 -33.93
N LEU A 131 -12.02 1.91 -33.10
CA LEU A 131 -10.62 1.61 -33.38
C LEU A 131 -10.47 0.11 -33.59
N HIS A 132 -9.77 -0.28 -34.65
CA HIS A 132 -9.47 -1.67 -34.95
C HIS A 132 -7.97 -1.90 -34.88
N PHE A 133 -7.58 -3.00 -34.24
CA PHE A 133 -6.20 -3.48 -34.15
C PHE A 133 -6.13 -4.87 -34.79
N GLY A 134 -5.22 -5.02 -35.74
CA GLY A 134 -5.03 -6.22 -36.54
C GLY A 134 -3.74 -6.95 -36.16
N ASP A 135 -3.03 -7.45 -37.18
CA ASP A 135 -1.86 -8.29 -37.00
C ASP A 135 -0.67 -7.52 -36.41
N SER A 136 0.24 -8.28 -35.78
CA SER A 136 1.54 -7.75 -35.37
C SER A 136 2.38 -7.40 -36.59
N ALA A 137 3.09 -6.28 -36.52
CA ALA A 137 4.12 -5.94 -37.48
C ALA A 137 5.25 -6.98 -37.45
N PRO A 138 6.01 -7.17 -38.56
CA PRO A 138 7.11 -8.13 -38.60
C PRO A 138 8.19 -7.94 -37.52
N SER A 139 8.34 -6.73 -36.97
CA SER A 139 9.25 -6.44 -35.86
C SER A 139 8.77 -6.98 -34.51
N GLY A 140 7.49 -7.31 -34.37
CA GLY A 140 6.84 -7.70 -33.11
C GLY A 140 6.58 -6.56 -32.12
N SER A 141 7.16 -5.37 -32.35
CA SER A 141 7.09 -4.21 -31.45
C SER A 141 5.79 -3.39 -31.58
N ALA A 142 5.06 -3.55 -32.68
CA ALA A 142 3.86 -2.79 -33.00
C ALA A 142 2.79 -3.69 -33.64
N VAL A 143 1.55 -3.19 -33.68
CA VAL A 143 0.41 -3.79 -34.36
C VAL A 143 -0.19 -2.80 -35.35
N TYR A 144 -0.77 -3.31 -36.43
CA TYR A 144 -1.52 -2.47 -37.37
C TYR A 144 -2.83 -2.00 -36.75
N ALA A 145 -3.15 -0.72 -36.93
CA ALA A 145 -4.39 -0.13 -36.41
C ALA A 145 -5.04 0.82 -37.42
N ARG A 146 -6.37 0.98 -37.32
CA ARG A 146 -7.14 1.97 -38.09
C ARG A 146 -8.31 2.52 -37.29
N VAL A 147 -8.78 3.70 -37.69
CA VAL A 147 -10.06 4.27 -37.27
C VAL A 147 -11.14 3.86 -38.28
N GLU A 148 -12.31 3.45 -37.80
CA GLU A 148 -13.45 3.13 -38.66
C GLU A 148 -13.90 4.34 -39.47
N GLY A 149 -14.11 4.14 -40.77
CA GLY A 149 -14.46 5.22 -41.72
C GLY A 149 -13.26 5.97 -42.31
N GLU A 150 -12.03 5.69 -41.88
CA GLU A 150 -10.82 6.28 -42.43
C GLU A 150 -10.01 5.30 -43.31
N GLN A 151 -9.24 5.82 -44.25
CA GLN A 151 -8.35 5.04 -45.12
C GLN A 151 -6.89 4.97 -44.61
N ARG A 152 -6.60 5.65 -43.49
CA ARG A 152 -5.26 5.72 -42.90
C ARG A 152 -4.94 4.43 -42.14
N LEU A 153 -3.73 3.92 -42.33
CA LEU A 153 -3.18 2.76 -41.64
C LEU A 153 -2.04 3.19 -40.73
N PHE A 154 -2.12 2.81 -39.46
CA PHE A 154 -1.16 3.18 -38.44
C PHE A 154 -0.43 1.95 -37.88
N LEU A 155 0.77 2.17 -37.34
CA LEU A 155 1.44 1.25 -36.41
C LEU A 155 1.32 1.80 -35.00
N VAL A 156 0.70 1.04 -34.11
CA VAL A 156 0.58 1.37 -32.68
C VAL A 156 1.43 0.38 -31.89
N SER A 157 2.13 0.86 -30.86
CA SER A 157 3.01 -0.01 -30.08
C SER A 157 2.24 -1.19 -29.47
N SER A 158 2.88 -2.36 -29.43
CA SER A 158 2.31 -3.58 -28.82
C SER A 158 2.00 -3.36 -27.33
N SER A 159 2.77 -2.51 -26.65
CA SER A 159 2.53 -2.11 -25.26
C SER A 159 1.23 -1.31 -25.10
N THR A 160 0.94 -0.38 -26.03
CA THR A 160 -0.32 0.38 -26.03
C THR A 160 -1.51 -0.55 -26.27
N LYS A 161 -1.40 -1.47 -27.24
CA LYS A 161 -2.42 -2.50 -27.47
C LYS A 161 -2.65 -3.35 -26.22
N ALA A 162 -1.60 -3.84 -25.56
CA ALA A 162 -1.71 -4.62 -24.32
C ALA A 162 -2.29 -3.82 -23.13
N GLY A 163 -2.08 -2.50 -23.10
CA GLY A 163 -2.73 -1.58 -22.16
C GLY A 163 -4.25 -1.45 -22.38
N LEU A 164 -4.71 -1.59 -23.62
CA LEU A 164 -6.12 -1.46 -24.02
C LEU A 164 -6.86 -2.81 -24.08
N GLU A 165 -6.15 -3.91 -24.31
CA GLU A 165 -6.68 -5.28 -24.42
C GLU A 165 -7.01 -5.87 -23.03
N LYS A 166 -7.91 -5.22 -22.29
CA LYS A 166 -8.28 -5.65 -20.94
C LYS A 166 -9.49 -6.59 -20.91
N THR A 167 -9.48 -7.53 -19.97
CA THR A 167 -10.64 -8.34 -19.59
C THR A 167 -11.53 -7.57 -18.59
N TRP A 168 -12.75 -8.05 -18.36
CA TRP A 168 -13.57 -7.55 -17.25
C TRP A 168 -12.94 -7.84 -15.88
N ARG A 169 -12.11 -8.88 -15.76
CA ARG A 169 -11.39 -9.24 -14.53
C ARG A 169 -10.25 -8.27 -14.23
N ASP A 170 -9.61 -7.73 -15.26
CA ASP A 170 -8.58 -6.71 -15.11
C ASP A 170 -9.17 -5.37 -14.63
N LEU A 171 -10.41 -5.10 -15.03
CA LEU A 171 -11.10 -3.81 -14.87
C LEU A 171 -12.10 -3.77 -13.73
N ARG A 172 -12.48 -4.91 -13.12
CA ARG A 172 -13.37 -4.92 -11.96
C ARG A 172 -12.70 -4.30 -10.76
N ASP A 173 -13.48 -3.70 -9.87
CA ASP A 173 -13.00 -3.38 -8.53
C ASP A 173 -12.59 -4.67 -7.80
N LYS A 174 -11.34 -4.72 -7.36
CA LYS A 174 -10.74 -5.89 -6.71
C LYS A 174 -10.74 -5.78 -5.19
N ARG A 175 -11.17 -4.66 -4.63
CA ARG A 175 -11.21 -4.44 -3.17
C ARG A 175 -12.24 -5.37 -2.55
N LEU A 176 -11.83 -6.06 -1.49
CA LEU A 176 -12.71 -6.92 -0.71
C LEU A 176 -13.40 -6.15 0.42
N LEU A 177 -12.81 -5.06 0.91
CA LEU A 177 -13.38 -4.20 1.95
C LEU A 177 -13.26 -2.71 1.56
N PRO A 178 -14.16 -2.18 0.73
CA PRO A 178 -14.11 -0.80 0.24
C PRO A 178 -14.68 0.23 1.26
N PHE A 179 -14.18 0.19 2.51
CA PHE A 179 -14.56 1.17 3.54
C PHE A 179 -13.81 2.50 3.38
N ASP A 180 -14.36 3.57 3.95
CA ASP A 180 -13.73 4.87 4.04
C ASP A 180 -12.82 4.95 5.26
N SER A 181 -11.49 4.90 5.04
CA SER A 181 -10.50 4.94 6.12
C SER A 181 -10.49 6.25 6.90
N GLU A 182 -10.88 7.36 6.28
CA GLU A 182 -10.93 8.67 6.94
C GLU A 182 -12.17 8.80 7.84
N LYS A 183 -13.24 8.08 7.50
CA LYS A 183 -14.48 8.00 8.28
C LYS A 183 -14.58 6.76 9.15
N LEU A 184 -13.49 6.00 9.27
CA LEU A 184 -13.44 4.79 10.08
C LEU A 184 -13.49 5.12 11.57
N THR A 185 -14.41 4.48 12.30
CA THR A 185 -14.65 4.72 13.73
C THR A 185 -14.39 3.51 14.62
N ARG A 186 -14.59 2.29 14.09
CA ARG A 186 -14.34 1.03 14.79
C ARG A 186 -13.68 0.00 13.90
N VAL A 187 -12.83 -0.81 14.53
CA VAL A 187 -12.28 -2.04 13.95
C VAL A 187 -12.48 -3.16 14.96
N GLU A 188 -13.00 -4.30 14.53
CA GLU A 188 -13.04 -5.52 15.32
C GLU A 188 -12.11 -6.54 14.68
N LEU A 189 -11.32 -7.25 15.48
CA LEU A 189 -10.56 -8.44 15.09
C LEU A 189 -10.84 -9.56 16.09
N GLY A 190 -11.72 -10.48 15.71
CA GLY A 190 -12.23 -11.50 16.63
C GLY A 190 -12.81 -10.87 17.91
N PRO A 191 -12.26 -11.15 19.11
CA PRO A 191 -12.74 -10.58 20.38
C PRO A 191 -12.20 -9.17 20.67
N ILE A 192 -11.27 -8.66 19.86
CA ILE A 192 -10.62 -7.37 20.07
C ILE A 192 -11.44 -6.30 19.37
N GLU A 193 -11.80 -5.23 20.09
CA GLU A 193 -12.47 -4.07 19.51
C GLU A 193 -11.62 -2.83 19.73
N PHE A 194 -11.36 -2.12 18.64
CA PHE A 194 -10.67 -0.83 18.61
C PHE A 194 -11.67 0.29 18.35
N ALA A 195 -11.51 1.39 19.06
CA ALA A 195 -12.24 2.63 18.81
C ALA A 195 -11.28 3.81 18.79
N LYS A 196 -11.62 4.85 18.02
CA LYS A 196 -10.88 6.11 18.05
C LYS A 196 -11.35 6.97 19.23
N ASN A 197 -10.39 7.57 19.93
CA ASN A 197 -10.66 8.57 20.95
C ASN A 197 -10.84 9.98 20.35
N ASN A 198 -11.08 11.00 21.20
CA ASN A 198 -11.25 12.39 20.76
C ASN A 198 -10.01 13.00 20.10
N ALA A 199 -8.84 12.41 20.29
CA ALA A 199 -7.59 12.81 19.63
C ALA A 199 -7.34 12.02 18.33
N ASN A 200 -8.34 11.28 17.83
CA ASN A 200 -8.25 10.43 16.64
C ASN A 200 -7.20 9.31 16.74
N ALA A 201 -6.83 8.90 17.97
CA ALA A 201 -5.94 7.79 18.24
C ALA A 201 -6.73 6.52 18.61
N TRP A 202 -6.22 5.36 18.21
CA TRP A 202 -6.80 4.07 18.54
C TRP A 202 -6.64 3.73 20.01
N THR A 203 -7.70 3.19 20.60
CA THR A 203 -7.73 2.53 21.89
C THR A 203 -8.38 1.17 21.75
N ILE A 204 -8.01 0.23 22.61
CA ILE A 204 -8.68 -1.07 22.70
C ILE A 204 -9.81 -0.92 23.72
N VAL A 205 -11.04 -1.18 23.31
CA VAL A 205 -12.24 -1.10 24.16
C VAL A 205 -12.77 -2.47 24.59
N LYS A 206 -12.41 -3.55 23.87
CA LYS A 206 -12.67 -4.94 24.25
C LYS A 206 -11.42 -5.81 24.05
N PRO A 207 -11.19 -6.84 24.89
CA PRO A 207 -12.09 -7.35 25.94
C PRO A 207 -12.16 -6.48 27.22
N LEU A 208 -11.24 -5.53 27.37
CA LEU A 208 -11.29 -4.48 28.39
C LEU A 208 -10.63 -3.21 27.84
N ALA A 209 -10.79 -2.08 28.55
CA ALA A 209 -10.17 -0.81 28.17
C ALA A 209 -8.64 -0.86 28.34
N LEU A 210 -7.91 -0.81 27.22
CA LEU A 210 -6.45 -0.87 27.16
C LEU A 210 -5.89 0.18 26.19
N ARG A 211 -4.62 0.53 26.37
CA ARG A 211 -3.89 1.38 25.42
C ARG A 211 -3.51 0.57 24.19
N ALA A 212 -3.84 1.09 23.02
CA ALA A 212 -3.42 0.48 21.76
C ALA A 212 -2.04 1.01 21.34
N ASP A 213 -1.21 0.12 20.81
CA ASP A 213 -0.13 0.49 19.92
C ASP A 213 -0.74 1.01 18.62
N ASN A 214 -0.65 2.33 18.44
CA ASN A 214 -1.29 3.00 17.30
C ASN A 214 -0.62 2.65 15.97
N PHE A 215 0.66 2.30 15.97
CA PHE A 215 1.34 1.85 14.75
C PHE A 215 0.79 0.47 14.34
N ALA A 216 0.69 -0.47 15.27
CA ALA A 216 0.13 -1.79 15.00
C ALA A 216 -1.35 -1.74 14.58
N ALA A 217 -2.15 -0.89 15.23
CA ALA A 217 -3.55 -0.69 14.88
C ALA A 217 -3.72 -0.09 13.47
N GLU A 218 -2.94 0.93 13.11
CA GLU A 218 -2.95 1.51 11.77
C GLU A 218 -2.43 0.54 10.70
N GLU A 219 -1.44 -0.31 11.04
CA GLU A 219 -0.98 -1.35 10.14
C GLU A 219 -2.09 -2.36 9.82
N LEU A 220 -2.90 -2.75 10.83
CA LEU A 220 -4.08 -3.60 10.61
C LEU A 220 -5.10 -2.90 9.72
N VAL A 221 -5.42 -1.62 9.98
CA VAL A 221 -6.34 -0.83 9.14
C VAL A 221 -5.86 -0.78 7.70
N ARG A 222 -4.57 -0.53 7.48
CA ARG A 222 -3.96 -0.52 6.14
C ARG A 222 -4.10 -1.88 5.45
N LYS A 223 -3.79 -2.98 6.14
CA LYS A 223 -3.95 -4.35 5.59
C LYS A 223 -5.40 -4.66 5.22
N LEU A 224 -6.38 -4.21 6.03
CA LEU A 224 -7.80 -4.35 5.72
C LEU A 224 -8.21 -3.51 4.51
N LYS A 225 -7.68 -2.28 4.38
CA LYS A 225 -7.92 -1.40 3.22
C LYS A 225 -7.33 -1.97 1.93
N ASP A 226 -6.13 -2.55 2.03
CA ASP A 226 -5.40 -3.16 0.92
C ASP A 226 -5.92 -4.57 0.57
N ALA A 227 -6.92 -5.06 1.31
CA ALA A 227 -7.56 -6.36 1.08
C ALA A 227 -8.14 -6.42 -0.33
N LYS A 228 -7.54 -7.25 -1.17
CA LYS A 228 -7.93 -7.44 -2.56
C LYS A 228 -8.03 -8.91 -2.93
N MET A 229 -8.90 -9.19 -3.89
CA MET A 229 -8.93 -10.49 -4.54
C MET A 229 -7.74 -10.64 -5.49
N GLU A 230 -7.18 -11.83 -5.54
CA GLU A 230 -6.26 -12.22 -6.61
C GLU A 230 -7.05 -12.54 -7.88
N VAL A 231 -6.54 -12.06 -9.01
CA VAL A 231 -7.17 -12.28 -10.32
C VAL A 231 -6.59 -13.54 -10.93
N THR A 232 -7.44 -14.48 -11.29
CA THR A 232 -7.10 -15.62 -12.14
C THR A 232 -7.96 -15.61 -13.40
N ASN A 233 -7.37 -16.02 -14.52
CA ASN A 233 -8.09 -16.30 -15.77
C ASN A 233 -8.38 -17.79 -15.95
N ASP A 234 -7.91 -18.64 -15.02
CA ASP A 234 -8.17 -20.07 -14.99
C ASP A 234 -9.55 -20.33 -14.38
N THR A 235 -10.47 -20.80 -15.21
CA THR A 235 -11.85 -21.07 -14.81
C THR A 235 -11.98 -22.28 -13.89
N GLU A 236 -11.10 -23.28 -14.04
CA GLU A 236 -11.08 -24.44 -13.16
C GLU A 236 -10.60 -24.03 -11.77
N GLU A 237 -9.52 -23.23 -11.72
CA GLU A 237 -9.02 -22.67 -10.47
C GLU A 237 -10.09 -21.82 -9.76
N GLU A 238 -10.74 -20.90 -10.49
CA GLU A 238 -11.79 -20.01 -9.95
C GLU A 238 -12.96 -20.83 -9.36
N SER A 239 -13.40 -21.87 -10.06
CA SER A 239 -14.51 -22.73 -9.62
C SER A 239 -14.18 -23.55 -8.36
N ALA A 240 -12.90 -23.84 -8.13
CA ALA A 240 -12.44 -24.62 -6.97
C ALA A 240 -12.30 -23.77 -5.69
N ILE A 241 -12.23 -22.43 -5.79
CA ILE A 241 -11.98 -21.52 -4.66
C ILE A 241 -12.97 -21.74 -3.49
N PRO A 242 -14.31 -21.85 -3.69
CA PRO A 242 -15.24 -22.07 -2.59
C PRO A 242 -14.97 -23.36 -1.80
N ALA A 243 -14.63 -24.45 -2.49
CA ALA A 243 -14.29 -25.72 -1.85
C ALA A 243 -12.96 -25.64 -1.09
N LYS A 244 -11.96 -24.97 -1.67
CA LYS A 244 -10.67 -24.71 -1.00
C LYS A 244 -10.85 -23.86 0.27
N PHE A 245 -11.70 -22.82 0.23
CA PHE A 245 -12.05 -22.02 1.41
C PHE A 245 -12.76 -22.86 2.49
N ALA A 246 -13.71 -23.72 2.10
CA ALA A 246 -14.42 -24.57 3.06
C ALA A 246 -13.47 -25.53 3.80
N ALA A 247 -12.46 -26.05 3.11
CA ALA A 247 -11.42 -26.93 3.67
C ALA A 247 -10.28 -26.18 4.39
N ALA A 248 -10.16 -24.86 4.19
CA ALA A 248 -9.08 -24.05 4.75
C ALA A 248 -9.26 -23.78 6.26
N LYS A 249 -8.14 -23.58 6.97
CA LYS A 249 -8.12 -23.30 8.41
C LYS A 249 -8.58 -21.85 8.69
N PRO A 250 -9.51 -21.60 9.62
CA PRO A 250 -9.86 -20.24 10.02
C PRO A 250 -8.66 -19.46 10.55
N VAL A 251 -8.48 -18.24 10.06
CA VAL A 251 -7.45 -17.29 10.53
C VAL A 251 -8.08 -16.26 11.44
N GLY A 252 -9.09 -15.55 10.94
CA GLY A 252 -9.74 -14.50 11.71
C GLY A 252 -10.93 -13.91 10.97
N ILE A 253 -11.73 -13.18 11.73
CA ILE A 253 -12.81 -12.35 11.21
C ILE A 253 -12.50 -10.92 11.64
N ALA A 254 -12.49 -10.01 10.69
CA ALA A 254 -12.37 -8.59 10.95
C ALA A 254 -13.65 -7.86 10.54
N LYS A 255 -14.02 -6.83 11.30
CA LYS A 255 -15.08 -5.88 10.94
C LYS A 255 -14.54 -4.47 10.97
N VAL A 256 -15.05 -3.65 10.07
CA VAL A 256 -14.73 -2.23 9.97
C VAL A 256 -16.03 -1.44 9.91
N THR A 257 -16.13 -0.38 10.71
CA THR A 257 -17.32 0.48 10.75
C THR A 257 -16.94 1.91 10.38
N ASP A 258 -17.43 2.35 9.23
CA ASP A 258 -17.31 3.72 8.73
C ASP A 258 -18.67 4.44 8.73
N ASN A 259 -18.78 5.56 8.04
CA ASN A 259 -20.02 6.32 7.89
C ASN A 259 -21.08 5.65 7.00
N LYS A 260 -20.74 4.62 6.23
CA LYS A 260 -21.65 3.86 5.35
C LYS A 260 -22.21 2.63 6.05
N GLY A 261 -21.55 2.15 7.09
CA GLY A 261 -22.01 1.04 7.91
C GLY A 261 -20.87 0.12 8.32
N THR A 262 -21.22 -1.11 8.70
CA THR A 262 -20.25 -2.14 9.07
C THR A 262 -20.04 -3.11 7.93
N MET A 263 -18.78 -3.33 7.56
CA MET A 263 -18.36 -4.37 6.62
C MET A 263 -17.55 -5.43 7.38
N GLN A 264 -17.62 -6.67 6.91
CA GLN A 264 -16.94 -7.82 7.53
C GLN A 264 -16.15 -8.60 6.48
N ILE A 265 -15.00 -9.12 6.88
CA ILE A 265 -14.22 -10.09 6.11
C ILE A 265 -13.84 -11.28 6.99
N GLU A 266 -14.06 -12.50 6.48
CA GLU A 266 -13.56 -13.74 7.04
C GLU A 266 -12.39 -14.21 6.19
N VAL A 267 -11.27 -14.56 6.84
CA VAL A 267 -10.07 -15.07 6.16
C VAL A 267 -9.70 -16.46 6.67
N ARG A 268 -9.31 -17.32 5.74
CA ARG A 268 -8.87 -18.69 5.98
C ARG A 268 -7.56 -18.97 5.27
N ALA A 269 -6.70 -19.77 5.90
CA ALA A 269 -5.41 -20.20 5.38
C ALA A 269 -5.53 -21.59 4.74
N GLY A 270 -5.21 -21.66 3.45
CA GLY A 270 -5.12 -22.88 2.66
C GLY A 270 -3.76 -23.56 2.77
N LYS A 271 -3.48 -24.42 1.79
CA LYS A 271 -2.15 -25.02 1.59
C LYS A 271 -1.21 -24.02 0.92
N GLU A 272 0.09 -24.26 0.95
CA GLU A 272 1.09 -23.48 0.18
C GLU A 272 1.09 -21.97 0.45
N LYS A 273 0.65 -21.55 1.65
CA LYS A 273 0.47 -20.14 2.04
C LYS A 273 -0.61 -19.39 1.25
N ASP A 274 -1.54 -20.10 0.62
CA ASP A 274 -2.74 -19.49 0.06
C ASP A 274 -3.64 -18.95 1.16
N PHE A 275 -4.25 -17.79 0.91
CA PHE A 275 -5.32 -17.26 1.74
C PHE A 275 -6.58 -17.07 0.92
N TYR A 276 -7.72 -17.36 1.54
CA TYR A 276 -9.03 -17.18 0.95
C TYR A 276 -9.88 -16.27 1.84
N ALA A 277 -10.65 -15.39 1.21
CA ALA A 277 -11.48 -14.41 1.89
C ALA A 277 -12.93 -14.45 1.42
N LYS A 278 -13.83 -14.26 2.37
CA LYS A 278 -15.25 -14.01 2.14
C LYS A 278 -15.61 -12.67 2.76
N SER A 279 -16.09 -11.74 1.94
CA SER A 279 -16.46 -10.40 2.37
C SER A 279 -17.98 -10.22 2.38
N SER A 280 -18.49 -9.36 3.27
CA SER A 280 -19.89 -8.89 3.21
C SER A 280 -20.11 -7.81 2.16
N ALA A 281 -19.04 -7.19 1.63
CA ALA A 281 -19.12 -6.08 0.68
C ALA A 281 -19.07 -6.53 -0.78
N VAL A 282 -18.63 -7.76 -1.05
CA VAL A 282 -18.51 -8.32 -2.40
C VAL A 282 -19.02 -9.77 -2.39
N GLU A 283 -19.88 -10.10 -3.35
CA GLU A 283 -20.41 -11.45 -3.51
C GLU A 283 -19.32 -12.42 -3.97
N GLY A 284 -19.23 -13.58 -3.30
CA GLY A 284 -18.32 -14.67 -3.64
C GLY A 284 -17.24 -14.93 -2.59
N ILE A 285 -16.34 -15.85 -2.94
CA ILE A 285 -15.16 -16.21 -2.15
C ILE A 285 -13.96 -16.08 -3.09
N PHE A 286 -12.89 -15.44 -2.61
CA PHE A 286 -11.75 -15.11 -3.44
C PHE A 286 -10.46 -15.56 -2.78
N LYS A 287 -9.47 -15.94 -3.59
CA LYS A 287 -8.09 -15.94 -3.14
C LYS A 287 -7.67 -14.50 -2.84
N THR A 288 -6.87 -14.30 -1.79
CA THR A 288 -6.44 -12.99 -1.30
C THR A 288 -4.98 -13.03 -0.85
N THR A 289 -4.45 -11.86 -0.49
CA THR A 289 -3.02 -11.71 -0.22
C THR A 289 -2.62 -12.26 1.15
N ALA A 290 -1.36 -12.66 1.27
CA ALA A 290 -0.81 -13.18 2.53
C ALA A 290 -0.79 -12.12 3.63
N GLU A 291 -0.56 -10.85 3.29
CA GLU A 291 -0.49 -9.74 4.24
C GLU A 291 -1.81 -9.57 5.01
N LEU A 292 -2.94 -9.80 4.34
CA LEU A 292 -4.25 -9.78 4.99
C LEU A 292 -4.37 -10.94 6.01
N GLY A 293 -3.96 -12.14 5.61
CA GLY A 293 -3.91 -13.30 6.50
C GLY A 293 -3.05 -13.08 7.73
N GLU A 294 -1.83 -12.58 7.54
CA GLU A 294 -0.90 -12.25 8.63
C GLU A 294 -1.45 -11.17 9.57
N GLY A 295 -2.14 -10.17 9.04
CA GLY A 295 -2.79 -9.14 9.83
C GLY A 295 -3.90 -9.69 10.72
N LEU A 296 -4.74 -10.59 10.20
CA LEU A 296 -5.84 -11.20 10.94
C LEU A 296 -5.40 -12.30 11.92
N ALA A 297 -4.19 -12.85 11.75
CA ALA A 297 -3.61 -13.83 12.67
C ALA A 297 -3.11 -13.21 13.99
N LYS A 298 -3.08 -11.87 14.09
CA LYS A 298 -2.59 -11.14 15.26
C LYS A 298 -3.51 -11.30 16.48
N GLY A 299 -2.90 -11.36 17.66
CA GLY A 299 -3.58 -11.46 18.95
C GLY A 299 -3.62 -10.13 19.71
N LEU A 300 -4.31 -10.11 20.85
CA LEU A 300 -4.48 -8.91 21.67
C LEU A 300 -3.15 -8.24 22.03
N ASP A 301 -2.14 -9.03 22.41
CA ASP A 301 -0.83 -8.52 22.83
C ASP A 301 0.00 -7.91 21.69
N ASP A 302 -0.30 -8.21 20.43
CA ASP A 302 0.34 -7.57 19.28
C ASP A 302 -0.09 -6.10 19.13
N PHE A 303 -1.23 -5.73 19.70
CA PHE A 303 -1.82 -4.39 19.55
C PHE A 303 -1.76 -3.54 20.81
N ARG A 304 -1.20 -4.05 21.91
CA ARG A 304 -1.13 -3.32 23.18
C ARG A 304 0.12 -2.45 23.23
N ASN A 305 -0.03 -1.24 23.76
CA ASN A 305 1.09 -0.30 23.85
C ASN A 305 2.08 -0.73 24.94
N LYS A 306 3.31 -1.04 24.55
CA LYS A 306 4.36 -1.47 25.48
C LYS A 306 5.06 -0.32 26.21
N LYS A 307 4.85 0.94 25.83
CA LYS A 307 5.48 2.09 26.49
C LYS A 307 4.76 2.43 27.78
N LEU A 308 5.53 2.59 28.86
CA LEU A 308 4.97 2.96 30.16
C LEU A 308 4.86 4.48 30.36
N PHE A 309 5.62 5.25 29.57
CA PHE A 309 5.58 6.69 29.56
C PHE A 309 5.27 7.23 28.15
N GLU A 310 4.48 8.31 28.08
CA GLU A 310 4.10 8.97 26.82
C GLU A 310 4.40 10.47 26.81
N PHE A 311 5.13 10.98 27.80
CA PHE A 311 5.53 12.38 27.83
C PHE A 311 6.30 12.71 26.55
N GLY A 312 5.84 13.75 25.84
CA GLY A 312 6.39 14.13 24.54
C GLY A 312 7.83 14.65 24.61
N PHE A 313 8.30 15.23 23.50
CA PHE A 313 9.62 15.86 23.44
C PHE A 313 9.71 17.16 24.25
N ASN A 314 8.58 17.73 24.66
CA ASN A 314 8.57 18.79 25.66
C ASN A 314 9.18 18.23 26.94
N GLN A 315 10.36 18.75 27.32
CA GLN A 315 11.09 18.24 28.49
C GLN A 315 10.19 18.31 29.72
N PRO A 316 10.10 17.23 30.51
CA PRO A 316 9.36 17.27 31.76
C PRO A 316 9.94 18.36 32.66
N GLU A 317 9.10 18.94 33.52
CA GLU A 317 9.56 19.88 34.55
C GLU A 317 10.00 19.17 35.82
N THR A 318 9.52 17.93 36.02
CA THR A 318 9.81 17.12 37.19
C THR A 318 10.08 15.67 36.82
N VAL A 319 11.09 15.09 37.47
CA VAL A 319 11.40 13.65 37.42
C VAL A 319 11.65 13.19 38.85
N GLU A 320 10.94 12.16 39.28
CA GLU A 320 11.12 11.54 40.58
C GLU A 320 11.35 10.04 40.42
N VAL A 321 12.41 9.53 41.05
CA VAL A 321 12.70 8.09 41.14
C VAL A 321 12.76 7.71 42.62
N LYS A 322 11.82 6.89 43.06
CA LYS A 322 11.83 6.22 44.37
C LYS A 322 12.17 4.77 44.16
N GLN A 323 13.26 4.27 44.72
CA GLN A 323 13.63 2.86 44.56
C GLN A 323 14.61 2.41 45.64
N GLY A 324 14.32 1.27 46.28
CA GLY A 324 15.19 0.69 47.31
C GLY A 324 15.46 1.62 48.49
N GLY A 325 14.44 2.38 48.93
CA GLY A 325 14.53 3.35 50.03
C GLY A 325 15.11 4.72 49.67
N ALA A 326 15.71 4.89 48.49
CA ALA A 326 16.19 6.19 48.02
C ALA A 326 15.09 6.97 47.27
N THR A 327 15.14 8.30 47.38
CA THR A 327 14.29 9.23 46.60
C THR A 327 15.16 10.25 45.88
N PHE A 328 15.06 10.29 44.55
CA PHE A 328 15.75 11.26 43.70
C PHE A 328 14.72 12.16 43.04
N LEU A 329 14.63 13.40 43.49
CA LEU A 329 13.73 14.41 42.92
C LEU A 329 14.53 15.45 42.13
N PHE A 330 14.26 15.51 40.83
CA PHE A 330 14.78 16.49 39.91
C PHE A 330 13.66 17.46 39.51
N THR A 331 13.92 18.75 39.67
CA THR A 331 12.97 19.81 39.30
C THR A 331 13.66 20.82 38.40
N LYS A 332 13.00 21.20 37.32
CA LYS A 332 13.46 22.22 36.40
C LYS A 332 13.17 23.62 36.96
N SER A 333 14.18 24.48 36.96
CA SER A 333 14.09 25.88 37.39
C SER A 333 14.71 26.75 36.31
N GLY A 334 13.87 27.33 35.43
CA GLY A 334 14.33 27.98 34.21
C GLY A 334 14.92 26.96 33.24
N ALA A 335 16.18 27.15 32.84
CA ALA A 335 16.91 26.20 31.98
C ALA A 335 17.58 25.06 32.78
N ASP A 336 17.73 25.21 34.09
CA ASP A 336 18.55 24.33 34.92
C ASP A 336 17.73 23.23 35.61
N TRP A 337 18.33 22.05 35.74
CA TRP A 337 17.83 20.99 36.62
C TRP A 337 18.37 21.15 38.04
N LYS A 338 17.52 20.95 39.04
CA LYS A 338 17.87 21.03 40.46
C LYS A 338 17.59 19.72 41.19
N ARG A 339 18.48 19.32 42.12
CA ARG A 339 18.26 18.24 43.10
C ARG A 339 18.77 18.71 44.46
N GLY A 340 17.93 18.69 45.49
CA GLY A 340 18.32 19.14 46.84
C GLY A 340 18.88 20.57 46.88
N GLY A 341 18.35 21.48 46.05
CA GLY A 341 18.80 22.87 45.94
C GLY A 341 20.03 23.11 45.04
N LYS A 342 20.71 22.06 44.57
CA LYS A 342 21.92 22.15 43.75
C LYS A 342 21.62 22.04 42.26
N THR A 343 22.39 22.75 41.43
CA THR A 343 22.34 22.63 39.96
C THR A 343 22.94 21.30 39.52
N MET A 344 22.22 20.58 38.68
CA MET A 344 22.62 19.30 38.12
C MET A 344 23.16 19.46 36.70
N ASP A 345 24.10 18.60 36.31
CA ASP A 345 24.59 18.49 34.94
C ASP A 345 23.43 18.10 34.01
N PRO A 346 23.12 18.90 32.98
CA PRO A 346 21.99 18.66 32.09
C PRO A 346 22.06 17.32 31.37
N GLY A 347 23.27 16.89 30.97
CA GLY A 347 23.47 15.62 30.26
C GLY A 347 23.10 14.41 31.11
N SER A 348 23.52 14.42 32.38
CA SER A 348 23.23 13.32 33.32
C SER A 348 21.74 13.17 33.64
N VAL A 349 21.01 14.30 33.77
CA VAL A 349 19.54 14.27 33.97
C VAL A 349 18.84 13.86 32.68
N GLN A 350 19.33 14.30 31.53
CA GLN A 350 18.78 13.94 30.22
C GLN A 350 18.89 12.42 29.97
N GLN A 351 19.99 11.78 30.34
CA GLN A 351 20.13 10.31 30.25
C GLN A 351 19.06 9.57 31.06
N LEU A 352 18.74 10.03 32.27
CA LEU A 352 17.66 9.45 33.08
C LEU A 352 16.30 9.64 32.40
N ILE A 353 16.02 10.84 31.89
CA ILE A 353 14.77 11.15 31.17
C ILE A 353 14.61 10.25 29.95
N ASP A 354 15.67 10.10 29.14
CA ASP A 354 15.63 9.28 27.94
C ASP A 354 15.45 7.80 28.30
N ARG A 355 16.12 7.31 29.35
CA ARG A 355 15.94 5.94 29.83
C ARG A 355 14.50 5.64 30.27
N LEU A 356 13.86 6.59 30.95
CA LEU A 356 12.45 6.50 31.36
C LEU A 356 11.52 6.58 30.15
N ARG A 357 11.82 7.44 29.16
CA ARG A 357 11.07 7.53 27.90
C ARG A 357 11.14 6.22 27.09
N GLU A 358 12.28 5.55 27.13
CA GLU A 358 12.53 4.27 26.46
C GLU A 358 12.07 3.06 27.28
N LEU A 359 11.49 3.26 28.46
CA LEU A 359 10.99 2.18 29.30
C LEU A 359 9.80 1.48 28.61
N THR A 360 10.06 0.25 28.19
CA THR A 360 9.11 -0.60 27.47
C THR A 360 8.94 -1.94 28.17
N ALA A 361 7.74 -2.49 28.05
CA ALA A 361 7.41 -3.82 28.54
C ALA A 361 8.00 -4.91 27.63
N ALA A 362 8.56 -5.95 28.23
CA ALA A 362 8.95 -7.16 27.52
C ALA A 362 7.71 -7.96 27.09
N LYS A 363 6.74 -8.08 28.00
CA LYS A 363 5.45 -8.75 27.80
C LYS A 363 4.39 -8.18 28.75
N PHE A 364 3.15 -8.60 28.56
CA PHE A 364 2.06 -8.29 29.47
C PHE A 364 1.85 -9.43 30.46
N ALA A 365 1.29 -9.11 31.63
CA ALA A 365 0.96 -10.09 32.66
C ALA A 365 -0.33 -9.72 33.38
N THR A 366 -0.80 -10.63 34.23
CA THR A 366 -1.81 -10.36 35.26
C THR A 366 -1.13 -9.94 36.56
N ALA A 367 -1.88 -9.31 37.47
CA ALA A 367 -1.34 -8.48 38.54
C ALA A 367 -0.35 -9.19 39.47
N PRO A 368 0.78 -8.55 39.84
CA PRO A 368 1.49 -8.92 41.06
C PRO A 368 0.70 -8.41 42.28
N ALA A 369 0.68 -9.19 43.35
CA ALA A 369 0.24 -8.72 44.66
C ALA A 369 1.41 -8.05 45.39
N GLY A 370 1.18 -6.93 46.09
CA GLY A 370 2.16 -6.32 47.01
C GLY A 370 2.36 -4.81 46.86
N ALA A 371 3.09 -4.22 47.81
CA ALA A 371 3.50 -2.82 47.78
C ALA A 371 4.61 -2.59 46.71
N PRO A 372 4.66 -1.40 46.08
CA PRO A 372 5.69 -1.09 45.09
C PRO A 372 7.08 -1.01 45.72
N GLU A 373 8.06 -1.63 45.05
CA GLU A 373 9.49 -1.51 45.38
C GLU A 373 10.12 -0.27 44.73
N ALA A 374 9.52 0.20 43.63
CA ALA A 374 9.89 1.46 42.99
C ALA A 374 8.68 2.27 42.52
N GLU A 375 8.83 3.59 42.52
CA GLU A 375 7.92 4.53 41.87
C GLU A 375 8.70 5.48 40.97
N TYR A 376 8.28 5.59 39.71
CA TYR A 376 8.85 6.50 38.74
C TYR A 376 7.80 7.53 38.34
N THR A 377 8.09 8.81 38.54
CA THR A 377 7.18 9.90 38.19
C THR A 377 7.88 10.83 37.20
N VAL A 378 7.22 11.12 36.08
CA VAL A 378 7.68 12.10 35.10
C VAL A 378 6.54 13.05 34.79
N GLY A 379 6.66 14.31 35.24
CA GLY A 379 5.55 15.27 35.18
C GLY A 379 4.30 14.75 35.89
N LYS A 380 3.25 14.45 35.11
CA LYS A 380 1.97 13.91 35.62
C LYS A 380 1.87 12.39 35.53
N GLU A 381 2.82 11.74 34.87
CA GLU A 381 2.79 10.30 34.64
C GLU A 381 3.51 9.57 35.78
N LYS A 382 2.88 8.53 36.31
CA LYS A 382 3.42 7.72 37.40
C LYS A 382 3.36 6.23 37.06
N VAL A 383 4.50 5.56 37.22
CA VAL A 383 4.67 4.12 37.07
C VAL A 383 5.06 3.53 38.42
N LEU A 384 4.35 2.49 38.82
CA LEU A 384 4.62 1.71 40.01
C LEU A 384 5.30 0.41 39.58
N VAL A 385 6.38 0.02 40.24
CA VAL A 385 7.12 -1.21 39.95
C VAL A 385 7.16 -2.09 41.19
N ASN A 386 6.72 -3.34 41.02
CA ASN A 386 6.76 -4.39 42.02
C ASN A 386 7.76 -5.46 41.58
N LYS A 387 8.40 -6.13 42.53
CA LYS A 387 9.26 -7.28 42.25
C LYS A 387 8.70 -8.52 42.93
N GLN A 388 8.68 -9.64 42.20
CA GLN A 388 8.35 -10.95 42.75
C GLN A 388 9.36 -11.97 42.20
N GLY A 389 10.20 -12.51 43.08
CA GLY A 389 11.39 -13.26 42.65
C GLY A 389 12.29 -12.37 41.81
N ASP A 390 12.65 -12.81 40.61
CA ASP A 390 13.48 -12.04 39.67
C ASP A 390 12.68 -11.25 38.63
N ILE A 391 11.34 -11.26 38.73
CA ILE A 391 10.47 -10.60 37.75
C ILE A 391 10.04 -9.23 38.28
N TYR A 392 10.25 -8.22 37.44
CA TYR A 392 9.76 -6.87 37.68
C TYR A 392 8.44 -6.68 36.93
N TYR A 393 7.42 -6.31 37.68
CA TYR A 393 6.11 -5.98 37.18
C TYR A 393 5.90 -4.49 37.31
N ALA A 394 5.25 -3.87 36.34
CA ALA A 394 4.95 -2.46 36.39
C ALA A 394 3.49 -2.18 36.03
N ARG A 395 2.98 -1.07 36.55
CA ARG A 395 1.63 -0.57 36.26
C ARG A 395 1.67 0.95 36.23
N ARG A 396 1.01 1.57 35.26
CA ARG A 396 0.73 3.01 35.30
C ARG A 396 -0.33 3.28 36.35
N ALA A 397 -0.13 4.27 37.21
CA ALA A 397 -0.97 4.47 38.40
C ALA A 397 -2.49 4.54 38.10
N ASN A 398 -2.85 5.10 36.94
CA ASN A 398 -4.23 5.33 36.51
C ASN A 398 -4.80 4.26 35.57
N GLU A 399 -4.10 3.14 35.39
CA GLU A 399 -4.47 2.10 34.44
C GLU A 399 -4.47 0.71 35.08
N PRO A 400 -5.32 -0.21 34.59
CA PRO A 400 -5.37 -1.58 35.10
C PRO A 400 -4.29 -2.49 34.48
N GLU A 401 -3.57 -2.02 33.46
CA GLU A 401 -2.63 -2.82 32.69
C GLU A 401 -1.35 -3.14 33.47
N ILE A 402 -0.95 -4.41 33.46
CA ILE A 402 0.30 -4.87 34.06
C ILE A 402 1.29 -5.29 32.99
N TYR A 403 2.49 -4.74 33.13
CA TYR A 403 3.63 -4.93 32.26
C TYR A 403 4.69 -5.75 32.99
N VAL A 404 5.46 -6.55 32.26
CA VAL A 404 6.70 -7.14 32.75
C VAL A 404 7.86 -6.33 32.19
N LEU A 405 8.71 -5.83 33.08
CA LEU A 405 9.90 -5.07 32.73
C LEU A 405 11.13 -5.96 32.67
N ASP A 406 12.08 -5.54 31.84
CA ASP A 406 13.43 -6.07 31.86
C ASP A 406 14.15 -5.61 33.15
N ALA A 407 14.80 -6.55 33.86
CA ALA A 407 15.47 -6.27 35.13
C ALA A 407 16.60 -5.25 34.99
N LYS A 408 17.33 -5.27 33.87
CA LYS A 408 18.41 -4.33 33.57
C LYS A 408 17.87 -2.93 33.39
N ALA A 409 16.68 -2.78 32.80
CA ALA A 409 16.02 -1.48 32.69
C ALA A 409 15.73 -0.85 34.05
N VAL A 410 15.24 -1.67 34.99
CA VAL A 410 14.92 -1.24 36.34
C VAL A 410 16.18 -0.87 37.14
N SER A 411 17.29 -1.58 36.95
CA SER A 411 18.57 -1.21 37.59
C SER A 411 19.18 0.05 36.97
N GLU A 412 19.19 0.17 35.64
CA GLU A 412 19.74 1.31 34.92
C GLU A 412 19.06 2.63 35.33
N ILE A 413 17.74 2.64 35.52
CA ILE A 413 17.00 3.83 35.99
C ILE A 413 17.51 4.28 37.36
N LYS A 414 17.69 3.34 38.31
CA LYS A 414 18.22 3.63 39.64
C LYS A 414 19.63 4.18 39.57
N ASP A 415 20.49 3.54 38.78
CA ASP A 415 21.90 3.88 38.66
C ASP A 415 22.07 5.27 38.02
N LEU A 416 21.31 5.58 36.97
CA LEU A 416 21.30 6.91 36.35
C LEU A 416 20.81 8.00 37.32
N ALA A 417 19.74 7.72 38.09
CA ALA A 417 19.23 8.66 39.07
C ALA A 417 20.23 8.95 40.20
N ALA A 418 20.97 7.92 40.65
CA ALA A 418 22.02 8.06 41.64
C ALA A 418 23.25 8.80 41.08
N ALA A 419 23.67 8.45 39.86
CA ALA A 419 24.87 8.97 39.20
C ALA A 419 24.72 10.38 38.62
N ALA A 420 23.52 10.97 38.63
CA ALA A 420 23.30 12.34 38.18
C ALA A 420 24.24 13.31 38.91
N LYS A 421 25.07 14.01 38.15
CA LYS A 421 26.20 14.81 38.66
C LYS A 421 25.75 16.24 38.95
N GLU A 422 26.37 16.86 39.95
CA GLU A 422 26.26 18.31 40.14
C GLU A 422 26.97 19.02 38.97
N ALA A 423 26.42 20.13 38.50
CA ALA A 423 27.06 20.93 37.47
C ALA A 423 28.37 21.53 38.00
N SER A 424 29.42 21.50 37.18
CA SER A 424 30.67 22.19 37.52
C SER A 424 30.40 23.68 37.73
N PRO A 425 31.08 24.35 38.69
CA PRO A 425 30.98 25.80 38.84
C PRO A 425 31.31 26.49 37.50
N PRO A 426 30.63 27.60 37.15
CA PRO A 426 30.98 28.34 35.96
C PRO A 426 32.47 28.72 36.04
N ALA A 427 33.22 28.44 34.97
CA ALA A 427 34.62 28.81 34.91
C ALA A 427 34.73 30.31 35.24
N ALA A 428 35.53 30.64 36.26
CA ALA A 428 35.71 32.03 36.66
C ALA A 428 36.10 32.83 35.42
N ALA A 429 35.25 33.79 35.03
CA ALA A 429 35.52 34.64 33.88
C ALA A 429 36.90 35.26 34.10
N ALA A 430 37.85 34.89 33.25
CA ALA A 430 39.16 35.53 33.24
C ALA A 430 38.90 37.02 33.00
N LYS A 431 39.03 37.82 34.07
CA LYS A 431 38.98 39.28 33.98
C LYS A 431 40.10 39.68 33.03
N LYS A 432 39.74 40.11 31.82
CA LYS A 432 40.65 40.75 30.88
C LYS A 432 41.04 42.12 31.37
#